data_AF-A0A956PLW9-F1
#
_entry.id   AF-A0A956PLW9-F1
#
_cell.length_a   1.000
_cell.length_b   1.000
_cell.length_c   1.000
_cell.angle_alpha   90.00
_cell.angle_beta   90.00
_cell.angle_gamma   90.00
#
_symmetry.space_group_name_H-M   'P 1'
#
loop_
_entity.id
_entity.type
_entity.pdbx_description
1 polymer ?
#
loop_
_entity_poly.entity_id
_entity_poly.type
_entity_poly.pdbx_seq_one_letter_code
_entity_poly.pdbx_strand_id
1 'polypeptide(L)'
;ALTFHDDHGKMGVLLGLDPSQNPTLAFVQDGQKKANLDIDKGTEQPSLTLHGAGKSTVNVGFDKTDNASLRLTDEAGNLRVSISLSAKGDAQVKLFDHRGYVVSEMKGK
;
A
#
# COMPACT_ATOMS: atom_id res chain seq x y z
N ALA A 1 2.56 -5.23 -21.37
CA ALA A 1 2.52 -4.01 -20.53
C ALA A 1 2.77 -2.82 -21.43
N LEU A 2 2.19 -1.66 -21.11
CA LEU A 2 2.52 -0.37 -21.70
C LEU A 2 3.54 0.32 -20.77
N THR A 3 4.67 0.76 -21.31
CA THR A 3 5.71 1.44 -20.54
C THR A 3 5.97 2.83 -21.13
N PHE A 4 6.19 3.80 -20.25
CA PHE A 4 6.53 5.17 -20.62
C PHE A 4 7.93 5.47 -20.10
N HIS A 5 8.74 6.09 -20.95
CA HIS A 5 10.15 6.35 -20.72
C HIS A 5 10.44 7.85 -20.76
N ASP A 6 11.46 8.30 -20.05
CA ASP A 6 11.99 9.66 -20.16
C ASP A 6 12.82 9.85 -21.46
N ASP A 7 13.32 11.06 -21.66
CA ASP A 7 14.17 11.45 -22.80
C ASP A 7 15.52 10.73 -22.84
N HIS A 8 15.94 10.12 -21.73
CA HIS A 8 17.13 9.28 -21.62
C HIS A 8 16.81 7.78 -21.78
N GLY A 9 15.55 7.43 -22.07
CA GLY A 9 15.10 6.05 -22.29
C GLY A 9 14.83 5.26 -21.00
N LYS A 10 14.88 5.88 -19.83
CA LYS A 10 14.62 5.21 -18.55
C LYS A 10 13.12 5.15 -18.27
N MET A 11 12.65 3.96 -17.87
CA MET A 11 11.23 3.75 -17.59
C MET A 11 10.77 4.53 -16.35
N GLY A 12 9.74 5.36 -16.52
CA GLY A 12 9.12 6.14 -15.45
C GLY A 12 7.74 5.63 -15.04
N VAL A 13 7.00 4.99 -15.96
CA VAL A 13 5.65 4.45 -15.70
C VAL A 13 5.46 3.10 -16.37
N LEU A 14 4.76 2.19 -15.69
CA LEU A 14 4.29 0.91 -16.22
C LEU A 14 2.79 0.76 -15.98
N LEU A 15 2.06 0.35 -17.02
CA LEU A 15 0.67 -0.10 -16.94
C LEU A 15 0.60 -1.54 -17.48
N GLY A 16 0.16 -2.48 -16.65
CA GLY A 16 0.07 -3.87 -17.07
C GLY A 16 -0.11 -4.83 -15.91
N LEU A 17 0.60 -5.95 -15.97
CA LEU A 17 0.61 -6.95 -14.92
C LEU A 17 1.97 -6.94 -14.21
N ASP A 18 1.97 -7.03 -12.89
CA ASP A 18 3.19 -7.25 -12.11
C ASP A 18 3.72 -8.70 -12.30
N PRO A 19 4.91 -9.06 -11.75
CA PRO A 19 5.43 -10.42 -11.84
C PRO A 19 4.50 -11.52 -11.28
N SER A 20 3.54 -11.16 -10.42
CA SER A 20 2.54 -12.04 -9.83
C SER A 20 1.21 -12.05 -10.62
N GLN A 21 1.18 -11.44 -11.80
CA GLN A 21 0.03 -11.31 -12.70
C GLN A 21 -1.09 -10.38 -12.18
N ASN A 22 -0.78 -9.45 -11.26
CA ASN A 22 -1.78 -8.49 -10.77
C ASN A 22 -1.83 -7.25 -11.66
N PRO A 23 -3.04 -6.75 -12.01
CA PRO A 23 -3.19 -5.46 -12.65
C PRO A 23 -2.53 -4.35 -11.85
N THR A 24 -1.68 -3.54 -12.49
CA THR A 24 -0.94 -2.47 -11.84
C THR A 24 -0.72 -1.27 -12.75
N LEU A 25 -0.78 -0.09 -12.14
CA LEU A 25 -0.17 1.15 -12.63
C LEU A 25 0.94 1.51 -11.66
N ALA A 26 2.19 1.47 -12.11
CA ALA A 26 3.38 1.72 -11.28
C ALA A 26 4.16 2.94 -11.77
N PHE A 27 4.61 3.75 -10.82
CA PHE A 27 5.56 4.84 -11.02
C PHE A 27 6.94 4.38 -10.56
N VAL A 28 7.94 4.54 -11.42
CA VAL A 28 9.28 3.99 -11.24
C VAL A 28 10.30 5.12 -11.32
N GLN A 29 11.27 5.10 -10.40
CA GLN A 29 12.41 6.00 -10.40
C GLN A 29 13.66 5.20 -10.03
N ASP A 30 14.74 5.37 -10.81
CA ASP A 30 16.00 4.63 -10.64
C ASP A 30 15.82 3.10 -10.62
N GLY A 31 14.88 2.60 -11.42
CA GLY A 31 14.55 1.16 -11.48
C GLY A 31 13.75 0.64 -10.28
N GLN A 32 13.41 1.50 -9.31
CA GLN A 32 12.62 1.14 -8.14
C GLN A 32 11.20 1.69 -8.24
N LYS A 33 10.21 0.88 -7.86
CA LYS A 33 8.83 1.35 -7.71
C LYS A 33 8.76 2.38 -6.58
N LYS A 34 8.20 3.56 -6.87
CA LYS A 34 7.95 4.64 -5.91
C LYS A 34 6.50 4.73 -5.50
N ALA A 35 5.60 4.36 -6.40
CA ALA A 35 4.18 4.21 -6.11
C ALA A 35 3.57 3.18 -7.04
N ASN A 36 2.50 2.53 -6.61
CA ASN A 36 1.66 1.76 -7.50
C ASN A 36 0.20 1.74 -7.05
N LEU A 37 -0.71 1.80 -8.02
CA LEU A 37 -2.10 1.43 -7.88
C LEU A 37 -2.24 -0.02 -8.34
N ASP A 38 -2.81 -0.88 -7.52
CA ASP A 38 -3.01 -2.30 -7.81
C ASP A 38 -4.34 -2.81 -7.27
N ILE A 39 -4.66 -4.06 -7.62
CA ILE A 39 -5.66 -4.87 -6.91
C ILE A 39 -4.89 -5.87 -6.05
N ASP A 40 -5.03 -5.79 -4.73
CA ASP A 40 -4.38 -6.73 -3.82
C ASP A 40 -5.03 -8.10 -3.97
N LYS A 41 -4.26 -9.10 -4.39
CA LYS A 41 -4.76 -10.45 -4.65
C LYS A 41 -5.30 -11.17 -3.41
N GLY A 42 -4.85 -10.79 -2.21
CA GLY A 42 -5.29 -11.40 -0.97
C GLY A 42 -6.66 -10.92 -0.50
N THR A 43 -7.11 -9.78 -1.02
CA THR A 43 -8.35 -9.10 -0.64
C THR A 43 -9.29 -8.88 -1.84
N GLU A 44 -8.76 -8.94 -3.07
CA GLU A 44 -9.39 -8.51 -4.31
C GLU A 44 -9.77 -7.02 -4.32
N GLN A 45 -9.12 -6.22 -3.46
CA GLN A 45 -9.45 -4.82 -3.25
C GLN A 45 -8.45 -3.88 -3.93
N PRO A 46 -8.88 -2.72 -4.43
CA PRO A 46 -7.97 -1.71 -4.96
C PRO A 46 -7.13 -1.09 -3.84
N SER A 47 -5.85 -0.86 -4.14
CA SER A 47 -4.92 -0.23 -3.21
C SER A 47 -3.93 0.68 -3.93
N LEU A 48 -3.61 1.82 -3.29
CA LEU A 48 -2.49 2.67 -3.63
C LEU A 48 -1.39 2.45 -2.60
N THR A 49 -0.23 1.99 -3.05
CA THR A 49 0.97 1.86 -2.23
C THR A 49 1.99 2.91 -2.63
N LEU A 50 2.44 3.71 -1.66
CA LEU A 50 3.61 4.58 -1.76
C LEU A 50 4.81 3.87 -1.11
N HIS A 51 5.93 3.85 -1.81
CA HIS A 51 7.17 3.21 -1.36
C HIS A 51 8.16 4.29 -0.90
N GLY A 52 8.51 4.25 0.37
CA GLY A 52 9.52 5.13 0.96
C GLY A 52 10.95 4.69 0.63
N ALA A 53 11.93 5.34 1.25
CA ALA A 53 13.30 4.82 1.25
C ALA A 53 13.33 3.43 1.94
N GLY A 54 14.17 2.53 1.45
CA GLY A 54 14.17 1.14 1.94
C GLY A 54 12.94 0.36 1.46
N LYS A 55 12.29 -0.38 2.37
CA LYS A 55 11.06 -1.15 2.08
C LYS A 55 9.84 -0.67 2.87
N SER A 56 9.93 0.48 3.54
CA SER A 56 8.77 1.06 4.24
C SER A 56 7.69 1.46 3.24
N THR A 57 6.43 1.25 3.60
CA THR A 57 5.31 1.61 2.72
C THR A 57 4.20 2.36 3.44
N VAL A 58 3.49 3.19 2.69
CA VAL A 58 2.18 3.70 3.05
C VAL A 58 1.18 3.12 2.05
N ASN A 59 0.19 2.39 2.53
CA ASN A 59 -0.86 1.83 1.72
C ASN A 59 -2.21 2.47 2.08
N VAL A 60 -2.96 2.88 1.05
CA VAL A 60 -4.34 3.35 1.15
C VAL A 60 -5.20 2.44 0.29
N GLY A 61 -6.25 1.87 0.85
CA GLY A 61 -7.11 0.95 0.12
C GLY A 61 -8.17 0.37 1.03
N PHE A 62 -8.62 -0.84 0.72
CA PHE A 62 -9.57 -1.57 1.57
C PHE A 62 -8.91 -2.77 2.23
N ASP A 63 -9.32 -3.07 3.46
CA ASP A 63 -8.91 -4.29 4.14
C ASP A 63 -9.73 -5.51 3.68
N LYS A 64 -9.43 -6.69 4.27
CA LYS A 64 -10.13 -7.95 3.94
C LYS A 64 -11.62 -7.95 4.29
N THR A 65 -12.08 -6.95 5.03
CA THR A 65 -13.47 -6.77 5.45
C THR A 65 -14.14 -5.59 4.75
N ASP A 66 -13.53 -5.08 3.67
CA ASP A 66 -14.04 -3.98 2.85
C ASP A 66 -14.11 -2.63 3.60
N ASN A 67 -13.37 -2.50 4.70
CA ASN A 67 -13.24 -1.21 5.38
C ASN A 67 -12.16 -0.38 4.69
N ALA A 68 -12.42 0.92 4.52
CA ALA A 68 -11.39 1.85 4.08
C ALA A 68 -10.23 1.85 5.09
N SER A 69 -9.00 1.80 4.61
CA SER A 69 -7.82 1.62 5.45
C SER A 69 -6.61 2.44 5.00
N LEU A 70 -5.82 2.88 5.98
CA LEU A 70 -4.48 3.42 5.82
C LEU A 70 -3.51 2.58 6.66
N ARG A 71 -2.48 2.03 6.04
CA ARG A 71 -1.50 1.15 6.70
C ARG A 71 -0.09 1.68 6.48
N LEU A 72 0.69 1.79 7.55
CA LEU A 72 2.11 2.13 7.49
C LEU A 72 2.92 0.91 7.89
N THR A 73 3.91 0.56 7.06
CA THR A 73 4.86 -0.52 7.35
C THR A 73 6.28 0.01 7.49
N ASP A 74 7.08 -0.64 8.32
CA ASP A 74 8.50 -0.34 8.44
C ASP A 74 9.34 -1.02 7.34
N GLU A 75 10.65 -0.84 7.36
CA GLU A 75 11.58 -1.42 6.38
C GLU A 75 11.66 -2.96 6.40
N ALA A 76 11.18 -3.59 7.46
CA ALA A 76 11.05 -5.05 7.51
C ALA A 76 9.68 -5.52 6.97
N GLY A 77 8.81 -4.59 6.54
CA GLY A 77 7.45 -4.86 6.09
C GLY A 77 6.46 -5.08 7.22
N ASN A 78 6.84 -4.79 8.47
CA ASN A 78 5.95 -4.98 9.60
C ASN A 78 4.98 -3.81 9.72
N LEU A 79 3.70 -4.11 10.00
CA LEU A 79 2.69 -3.10 10.27
C LEU A 79 3.05 -2.32 11.55
N ARG A 80 3.02 -0.99 11.46
CA ARG A 80 3.28 -0.07 12.58
C ARG A 80 2.09 0.82 12.91
N VAL A 81 1.32 1.19 11.90
CA VAL A 81 0.07 1.95 12.06
C VAL A 81 -0.99 1.34 11.16
N SER A 82 -2.20 1.20 11.70
CA SER A 82 -3.41 0.90 10.94
C SER A 82 -4.49 1.87 11.33
N ILE A 83 -5.09 2.53 10.34
CA ILE A 83 -6.32 3.30 10.49
C ILE A 83 -7.36 2.59 9.63
N SER A 84 -8.55 2.36 10.17
CA SER A 84 -9.68 1.79 9.43
C SER A 84 -10.98 2.52 9.71
N LEU A 85 -11.86 2.53 8.72
CA LEU A 85 -13.20 3.09 8.79
C LEU A 85 -14.19 2.10 8.18
N SER A 86 -15.14 1.64 8.99
CA SER A 86 -16.19 0.73 8.52
C SER A 86 -17.23 1.48 7.68
N ALA A 87 -17.97 0.74 6.84
CA ALA A 87 -19.11 1.29 6.11
C ALA A 87 -20.21 1.88 7.03
N LYS A 88 -20.23 1.50 8.31
CA LYS A 88 -21.15 2.03 9.33
C LYS A 88 -20.62 3.27 10.04
N GLY A 89 -19.38 3.69 9.75
CA GLY A 89 -18.74 4.84 10.37
C GLY A 89 -17.85 4.51 11.58
N ASP A 90 -17.73 3.23 11.96
CA ASP A 90 -16.86 2.84 13.08
C ASP A 90 -15.39 3.06 12.68
N ALA A 91 -14.74 4.00 13.35
CA ALA A 91 -13.35 4.33 13.09
C ALA A 91 -12.42 3.65 14.09
N GLN A 92 -11.25 3.21 13.64
CA GLN A 92 -10.24 2.61 14.49
C GLN A 92 -8.84 3.07 14.09
N VAL A 93 -8.00 3.34 15.09
CA VAL A 93 -6.55 3.54 14.94
C VAL A 93 -5.83 2.56 15.84
N LYS A 94 -4.84 1.84 15.31
CA LYS A 94 -3.95 0.94 16.05
C LYS A 94 -2.49 1.28 15.80
N LEU A 95 -1.71 1.31 16.88
CA LEU A 95 -0.24 1.39 16.86
C LEU A 95 0.34 0.05 17.30
N PHE A 96 1.38 -0.41 16.60
CA PHE A 96 2.01 -1.70 16.85
C PHE A 96 3.48 -1.55 17.28
N ASP A 97 3.92 -2.33 18.27
CA ASP A 97 5.34 -2.44 18.62
C ASP A 97 6.12 -3.21 17.55
N HIS A 98 7.45 -3.28 17.75
CA HIS A 98 8.34 -3.97 16.81
C HIS A 98 8.04 -5.47 16.64
N ARG A 99 7.37 -6.10 17.62
CA ARG A 99 6.95 -7.51 17.62
C ARG A 99 5.56 -7.71 17.01
N GLY A 100 4.85 -6.63 16.67
CA GLY A 100 3.52 -6.67 16.10
C GLY A 100 2.39 -6.66 17.13
N TYR A 101 2.67 -6.39 18.41
CA TYR A 101 1.63 -6.24 19.42
C TYR A 101 1.04 -4.84 19.40
N VAL A 102 -0.28 -4.74 19.58
CA VAL A 102 -0.95 -3.45 19.73
C VAL A 102 -0.48 -2.78 21.02
N VAL A 103 0.12 -1.60 20.91
CA VAL A 103 0.54 -0.77 22.04
C VAL A 103 -0.42 0.38 22.33
N SER A 104 -1.24 0.74 21.36
CA SER A 104 -2.30 1.74 21.52
C SER A 104 -3.42 1.46 20.53
N GLU A 105 -4.66 1.62 20.99
CA GLU A 105 -5.86 1.50 20.18
C GLU A 105 -6.82 2.64 20.52
N MET A 106 -7.31 3.34 19.50
CA MET A 106 -8.38 4.32 19.60
C MET A 106 -9.56 3.84 18.76
N LYS A 107 -10.77 3.96 19.30
CA LYS A 107 -12.02 3.65 18.60
C LYS A 107 -12.91 4.89 18.58
N GLY A 108 -13.27 5.34 17.39
CA GLY A 108 -14.31 6.35 17.18
C GLY A 108 -15.66 5.64 17.04
N LYS A 109 -16.69 6.21 17.68
CA LYS A 109 -18.08 5.81 17.52
C LYS A 109 -18.80 6.81 16.63
#